data_AF-A0A6M0JE63-F1
#
_entry.id   AF-A0A6M0JE63-F1
#
_cell.length_a   1.000
_cell.length_b   1.000
_cell.length_c   1.000
_cell.angle_alpha   90.00
_cell.angle_beta   90.00
_cell.angle_gamma   90.00
#
_symmetry.space_group_name_H-M   'P 1'
#
loop_
_entity.id
_entity.type
_entity.pdbx_description
1 polymer ?
#
loop_
_entity_poly.entity_id
_entity_poly.type
_entity_poly.pdbx_seq_one_letter_code
_entity_poly.pdbx_strand_id
1 'polypeptide(L)' 'MRPERMQKLKVAANSGQNPGFDFLQECWNDDPTLQIVIKKLLVKYPQWGIAIVDGVLVA' A
#
# COMPACT_ATOMS: atom_id res chain seq x y z
N MET A 1 -10.21 12.39 -0.21
CA MET A 1 -8.83 12.55 0.33
C MET A 1 -8.75 12.05 1.77
N ARG A 2 -7.86 11.08 2.06
CA ARG A 2 -7.76 10.17 3.24
C ARG A 2 -8.80 9.03 3.38
N PRO A 3 -10.12 9.23 3.62
CA PRO A 3 -11.06 8.11 3.75
C PRO A 3 -11.13 7.21 2.50
N GLU A 4 -11.09 7.81 1.31
CA GLU A 4 -11.10 7.08 0.03
C GLU A 4 -9.84 6.22 -0.16
N ARG A 5 -8.66 6.76 0.19
CA ARG A 5 -7.38 6.02 0.13
C ARG A 5 -7.39 4.83 1.08
N MET A 6 -7.80 5.05 2.31
CA MET A 6 -7.97 3.99 3.30
C MET A 6 -8.98 2.94 2.84
N GLN A 7 -10.11 3.34 2.26
CA GLN A 7 -11.12 2.42 1.73
C GLN A 7 -10.54 1.56 0.60
N LYS A 8 -9.82 2.15 -0.37
CA LYS A 8 -9.19 1.39 -1.45
C LYS A 8 -8.14 0.40 -0.93
N LEU A 9 -7.34 0.78 0.07
CA LEU A 9 -6.41 -0.14 0.75
C LEU A 9 -7.15 -1.30 1.45
N LYS A 10 -8.28 -1.02 2.10
CA LYS A 10 -9.13 -2.08 2.70
C LYS A 10 -9.71 -3.02 1.65
N VAL A 11 -10.14 -2.51 0.49
CA VAL A 11 -10.61 -3.35 -0.62
C VAL A 11 -9.47 -4.25 -1.09
N ALA A 12 -8.28 -3.71 -1.34
CA ALA A 12 -7.10 -4.50 -1.71
C ALA A 12 -6.76 -5.57 -0.66
N ALA A 13 -6.88 -5.24 0.64
CA ALA A 13 -6.67 -6.17 1.74
C ALA A 13 -7.64 -7.37 1.73
N ASN A 14 -8.86 -7.16 1.24
CA ASN A 14 -9.90 -8.17 1.20
C ASN A 14 -9.88 -8.97 -0.11
N SER A 15 -9.63 -8.31 -1.24
CA SER A 15 -9.66 -8.93 -2.57
C SER A 15 -8.33 -9.57 -2.99
N GLY A 16 -7.21 -9.12 -2.43
CA GLY A 16 -5.88 -9.49 -2.92
C GLY A 16 -5.51 -8.86 -4.27
N GLN A 17 -6.37 -8.00 -4.81
CA GLN A 17 -6.07 -7.25 -6.02
C GLN A 17 -5.06 -6.14 -5.71
N ASN A 18 -3.96 -6.12 -6.46
CA ASN A 18 -2.95 -5.07 -6.35
C ASN A 18 -3.57 -3.71 -6.73
N PRO A 19 -3.54 -2.69 -5.85
CA PRO A 19 -4.11 -1.38 -6.13
C PRO A 19 -3.24 -0.50 -7.04
N GLY A 20 -2.04 -0.96 -7.41
CA GLY A 20 -1.06 -0.29 -8.26
C GLY A 20 0.06 0.40 -7.47
N PHE A 21 1.28 0.37 -8.00
CA PHE A 21 2.45 0.98 -7.36
C PHE A 21 2.26 2.50 -7.15
N ASP A 22 1.85 3.24 -8.18
CA ASP A 22 1.67 4.70 -8.09
C ASP A 22 0.69 5.09 -6.97
N PHE A 23 -0.42 4.35 -6.84
CA PHE A 23 -1.37 4.58 -5.77
C PHE A 23 -0.78 4.31 -4.38
N LEU A 24 0.01 3.23 -4.25
CA LEU A 24 0.69 2.92 -2.99
C LEU A 24 1.73 3.99 -2.66
N GLN A 25 2.48 4.47 -3.65
CA GLN A 25 3.47 5.54 -3.51
C GLN A 25 2.83 6.87 -3.10
N GLU A 26 1.71 7.25 -3.70
CA GLU A 26 0.93 8.41 -3.27
C GLU A 26 0.46 8.28 -1.81
N CYS A 27 -0.05 7.11 -1.42
CA CYS A 27 -0.50 6.86 -0.05
C CYS A 27 0.67 6.86 0.94
N TRP A 28 1.83 6.34 0.53
CA TRP A 28 3.05 6.27 1.33
C TRP A 28 3.55 7.67 1.71
N ASN A 29 3.45 8.62 0.78
CA ASN A 29 3.89 10.01 0.97
C ASN A 29 2.88 10.89 1.74
N ASP A 30 1.65 10.41 1.96
CA ASP A 30 0.54 11.22 2.51
C ASP A 30 0.43 11.12 4.05
N ASP A 31 0.36 9.90 4.60
CA ASP A 31 0.04 9.68 6.02
C ASP A 31 0.77 8.45 6.58
N PRO A 32 1.52 8.58 7.70
CA PRO A 32 2.18 7.46 8.37
C PRO A 32 1.23 6.30 8.70
N THR A 33 -0.06 6.57 8.94
CA THR A 33 -1.08 5.55 9.18
C THR A 33 -1.30 4.68 7.95
N LEU A 34 -1.28 5.26 6.75
CA LEU A 34 -1.41 4.52 5.49
C LEU A 34 -0.16 3.65 5.26
N GLN A 35 1.03 4.12 5.63
CA GLN A 35 2.26 3.31 5.56
C GLN A 35 2.16 2.03 6.39
N ILE A 36 1.54 2.07 7.58
CA ILE A 36 1.33 0.87 8.41
C ILE A 36 0.44 -0.14 7.70
N VAL A 37 -0.63 0.32 7.03
CA VAL A 37 -1.53 -0.56 6.27
C VAL A 37 -0.81 -1.13 5.05
N ILE A 38 -0.05 -0.32 4.32
CA ILE A 38 0.73 -0.76 3.16
C ILE A 38 1.77 -1.80 3.55
N LYS A 39 2.53 -1.58 4.64
CA LYS A 39 3.48 -2.58 5.19
C LYS A 39 2.82 -3.93 5.41
N LYS A 40 1.64 -3.96 6.05
CA LYS A 40 0.89 -5.21 6.28
C LYS A 40 0.43 -5.86 4.97
N LEU A 41 0.03 -5.07 3.98
CA LEU A 41 -0.37 -5.58 2.66
C LEU A 41 0.80 -6.21 1.91
N LEU A 42 1.96 -5.58 1.88
CA LEU A 42 3.14 -6.09 1.18
C LEU A 42 3.65 -7.40 1.81
N VAL A 43 3.56 -7.54 3.13
CA VAL A 43 3.81 -8.81 3.82
C VAL A 43 2.77 -9.87 3.45
N LYS A 44 1.50 -9.50 3.34
CA LYS A 44 0.41 -10.43 3.01
C LYS A 44 0.42 -10.86 1.54
N TYR A 45 0.88 -10.00 0.64
CA TYR A 45 0.85 -10.19 -0.81
C TYR A 45 2.22 -10.00 -1.45
N PRO A 46 3.22 -10.86 -1.12
CA PRO A 46 4.58 -10.73 -1.64
C PRO A 46 4.64 -10.85 -3.18
N GLN A 47 3.67 -11.52 -3.81
CA GLN A 47 3.56 -11.65 -5.26
C GLN A 47 3.31 -10.32 -5.99
N TRP A 48 3.01 -9.23 -5.28
CA TRP A 48 2.89 -7.91 -5.89
C TRP A 48 4.24 -7.31 -6.31
N GLY A 49 5.37 -7.89 -5.88
CA GLY A 49 6.70 -7.47 -6.32
C GLY A 49 7.20 -6.14 -5.73
N ILE A 50 6.45 -5.55 -4.79
CA ILE A 50 6.78 -4.24 -4.21
C ILE A 50 7.50 -4.45 -2.87
N ALA A 51 8.69 -3.87 -2.75
CA ALA A 51 9.51 -3.88 -1.55
C ALA A 51 9.57 -2.50 -0.88
N ILE A 52 10.00 -2.49 0.39
CA ILE A 52 10.37 -1.27 1.11
C ILE A 52 11.88 -1.31 1.30
N VAL A 53 12.59 -0.39 0.66
CA VAL A 53 14.06 -0.26 0.73
C VAL A 53 14.38 1.12 1.26
N ASP A 54 15.17 1.21 2.33
CA ASP A 54 15.56 2.48 2.97
C ASP A 54 14.38 3.44 3.25
N GLY A 55 13.21 2.88 3.59
CA GLY A 55 12.00 3.64 3.91
C GLY A 55 11.19 4.12 2.71
N VAL A 56 11.54 3.74 1.48
CA VAL A 56 10.79 4.06 0.26
C VAL A 56 10.23 2.79 -0.41
N LEU A 57 9.16 2.95 -1.20
CA LEU A 57 8.61 1.85 -2.01
C LEU A 57 9.42 1.67 -3.30
N VAL A 58 9.68 0.42 -3.68
CA VAL A 58 10.35 0.03 -4.93
C VAL A 58 9.57 -1.15 -5.54
N ALA A 59 9.37 -1.16 -6.85
CA ALA A 59 8.66 -2.22 -7.60
C ALA A 59 9.53 -2.85 -8.68
#